data_AF-A0AAX3CKL1-F1
#
_entry.id   AF-A0AAX3CKL1-F1
#
_cell.length_a   1.000
_cell.length_b   1.000
_cell.length_c   1.000
_cell.angle_alpha   90.00
_cell.angle_beta   90.00
_cell.angle_gamma   90.00
#
_symmetry.space_group_name_H-M   'P 1'
#
loop_
_entity.id
_entity.type
_entity.pdbx_description
1 polymer ?
#
loop_
_entity_poly.entity_id
_entity_poly.type
_entity_poly.pdbx_seq_one_letter_code
_entity_poly.pdbx_strand_id
1 'polypeptide(L)' 'MENETLNCYGCGGSFAREELQYRPFGKGAYRKNAFYCPVCNEKQKKKETLTAAKSSFRNSLPTRPATAQLRPSLWNK' A
#
# COMPACT_ATOMS: atom_id res chain seq x y z
N MET A 1 -23.56 9.46 -23.86
CA MET A 1 -22.46 8.77 -23.15
C MET A 1 -21.92 9.79 -22.18
N GLU A 2 -22.19 9.65 -20.88
CA GLU A 2 -21.73 10.64 -19.91
C GLU A 2 -20.20 10.62 -19.88
N ASN A 3 -19.60 11.78 -20.15
CA ASN A 3 -18.17 11.98 -20.03
C ASN A 3 -17.81 12.02 -18.54
N GLU A 4 -17.86 10.86 -17.88
CA GLU A 4 -17.55 10.72 -16.46
C GLU A 4 -16.06 11.03 -16.25
N THR A 5 -15.78 12.29 -15.96
CA THR A 5 -14.48 12.71 -15.46
C THR A 5 -14.34 12.19 -14.04
N LEU A 6 -13.32 11.39 -13.80
CA LEU A 6 -13.01 10.85 -12.49
C LEU A 6 -11.79 11.55 -11.92
N ASN A 7 -11.72 11.61 -10.59
CA ASN A 7 -10.61 12.26 -9.91
C ASN A 7 -9.53 11.24 -9.56
N CYS A 8 -8.28 11.62 -9.78
CA CYS A 8 -7.15 10.84 -9.32
C CYS A 8 -7.09 10.86 -7.78
N TYR A 9 -7.07 9.69 -7.15
CA TYR A 9 -6.96 9.53 -5.70
C TYR A 9 -5.65 10.10 -5.12
N GLY A 10 -4.58 10.18 -5.94
CA GLY A 10 -3.28 10.65 -5.49
C GLY A 10 -3.08 12.16 -5.55
N CYS A 11 -3.48 12.79 -6.67
CA CYS A 11 -3.25 14.23 -6.90
C CYS A 11 -4.53 15.08 -6.94
N GLY A 12 -5.71 14.46 -6.94
CA GLY A 12 -7.00 15.16 -7.00
C GLY A 12 -7.38 15.70 -8.37
N GLY A 13 -6.51 15.60 -9.38
CA GLY A 13 -6.81 16.07 -10.74
C GLY A 13 -7.96 15.29 -11.38
N SER A 14 -8.78 15.98 -12.18
CA SER A 14 -9.87 15.40 -12.94
C SER A 14 -9.37 14.94 -14.31
N PHE A 15 -9.59 13.68 -14.63
CA PHE A 15 -9.16 13.04 -15.88
C PHE A 15 -10.34 12.29 -16.50
N ALA A 16 -10.25 11.99 -17.80
CA ALA A 16 -11.16 11.05 -18.41
C ALA A 16 -10.97 9.65 -17.80
N ARG A 17 -12.04 8.87 -17.70
CA ARG A 17 -11.99 7.51 -17.12
C ARG A 17 -10.97 6.60 -17.80
N GLU A 18 -10.76 6.75 -19.11
CA GLU A 18 -9.83 5.95 -19.91
C GLU A 18 -8.35 6.19 -19.55
N GLU A 19 -8.01 7.40 -19.10
CA GLU A 19 -6.64 7.77 -18.73
C GLU A 19 -6.27 7.31 -17.31
N LEU A 20 -7.27 6.93 -16.52
CA LEU A 20 -7.10 6.57 -15.12
C LEU A 20 -6.93 5.08 -14.93
N GLN A 21 -5.90 4.75 -14.14
CA GLN A 21 -5.59 3.38 -13.78
C GLN A 21 -6.30 2.95 -12.51
N TYR A 22 -7.13 1.92 -12.65
CA TYR A 22 -7.89 1.34 -11.56
C TYR A 22 -6.99 0.50 -10.64
N ARG A 23 -7.07 0.76 -9.33
CA ARG A 23 -6.48 -0.07 -8.28
C ARG A 23 -7.47 -0.25 -7.12
N PRO A 24 -7.95 -1.47 -6.86
CA PRO A 24 -8.70 -1.74 -5.64
C PRO A 24 -7.77 -1.71 -4.43
N PHE A 25 -8.23 -1.16 -3.31
CA PHE A 25 -7.51 -1.19 -2.03
C PHE A 25 -8.44 -1.59 -0.89
N GLY A 26 -7.86 -2.14 0.19
CA GLY A 26 -8.63 -2.68 1.33
C GLY A 26 -8.78 -4.20 1.31
N LYS A 27 -9.39 -4.75 2.36
CA LYS A 27 -9.54 -6.20 2.56
C LYS A 27 -11.03 -6.59 2.59
N GLY A 28 -11.37 -7.69 1.92
CA GLY A 28 -12.70 -8.28 1.95
C GLY A 28 -13.80 -7.33 1.49
N ALA A 29 -14.88 -7.24 2.28
CA ALA A 29 -16.05 -6.41 2.01
C ALA A 29 -15.77 -4.89 2.02
N TYR A 30 -14.63 -4.45 2.58
CA TYR A 30 -14.27 -3.03 2.68
C TYR A 30 -13.33 -2.59 1.54
N ARG A 31 -13.36 -3.30 0.39
CA ARG A 31 -12.60 -2.90 -0.78
C ARG A 31 -13.16 -1.60 -1.36
N LYS A 32 -12.28 -0.63 -1.54
CA LYS A 32 -12.57 0.67 -2.13
C LYS A 32 -11.93 0.73 -3.51
N ASN A 33 -12.62 1.41 -4.41
CA ASN A 33 -12.17 1.64 -5.77
C ASN A 33 -11.33 2.91 -5.79
N ALA A 34 -10.04 2.81 -6.13
CA ALA A 34 -9.19 3.98 -6.37
C ALA A 34 -8.79 4.07 -7.84
N PHE A 35 -8.78 5.29 -8.36
CA PHE A 35 -8.34 5.61 -9.70
C PHE A 35 -7.12 6.51 -9.62
N TYR A 36 -6.07 6.18 -10.36
CA TYR A 36 -4.81 6.91 -10.33
C TYR A 36 -4.39 7.35 -11.72
N CYS A 37 -3.93 8.60 -11.86
CA CYS A 37 -3.26 9.03 -13.09
C CYS A 37 -1.95 8.24 -13.28
N PRO A 38 -1.40 8.18 -14.50
CA PRO A 38 -0.20 7.39 -14.79
C PRO A 38 0.97 7.68 -13.83
N VAL A 39 1.20 8.97 -13.54
CA VAL A 39 2.26 9.42 -12.62
C VAL A 39 2.03 8.95 -11.19
N CYS A 40 0.81 9.11 -10.67
CA CYS A 40 0.48 8.66 -9.31
C CYS A 40 0.45 7.13 -9.20
N ASN A 41 0.06 6.43 -10.26
CA ASN A 41 0.06 4.97 -10.34
C ASN A 41 1.48 4.41 -10.21
N GLU A 42 2.47 5.00 -10.88
CA GLU A 42 3.88 4.60 -10.73
C GLU A 42 4.40 4.84 -9.31
N LYS A 43 4.07 5.99 -8.72
CA LYS A 43 4.41 6.28 -7.32
C LYS A 43 3.79 5.23 -6.38
N GLN A 44 2.55 4.83 -6.64
CA GLN A 44 1.87 3.83 -5.84
C GLN A 44 2.50 2.43 -5.97
N LYS A 45 2.87 2.00 -7.19
CA LYS A 45 3.63 0.75 -7.41
C LYS A 45 4.96 0.73 -6.62
N LYS A 46 5.70 1.85 -6.65
CA LYS A 46 6.95 1.98 -5.87
C LYS A 46 6.69 1.90 -4.36
N LYS A 47 5.60 2.48 -3.85
CA LYS A 47 5.22 2.34 -2.44
C LYS A 47 4.83 0.91 -2.07
N GLU A 48 4.09 0.22 -2.92
CA GLU A 48 3.68 -1.18 -2.71
C GLU A 48 4.90 -2.11 -2.63
N THR A 49 5.84 -1.97 -3.57
CA THR A 49 7.09 -2.74 -3.58
C THR A 49 7.96 -2.47 -2.34
N LEU A 50 8.11 -1.21 -1.92
CA LEU A 50 8.82 -0.86 -0.69
C LEU A 50 8.15 -1.46 0.56
N THR A 51 6.81 -1.42 0.62
CA THR A 51 6.05 -1.99 1.74
C THR A 51 6.21 -3.50 1.80
N ALA A 52 6.14 -4.17 0.65
CA ALA A 52 6.39 -5.60 0.52
C ALA A 52 7.81 -5.96 0.98
N ALA A 53 8.83 -5.26 0.46
CA ALA A 53 10.23 -5.47 0.86
C ALA A 53 10.45 -5.28 2.37
N LYS A 54 9.85 -4.23 2.96
CA LYS A 54 9.89 -3.99 4.41
C LYS A 54 9.25 -5.14 5.19
N SER A 55 8.12 -5.67 4.72
CA SER A 55 7.46 -6.81 5.36
C SER A 55 8.28 -8.10 5.24
N SER A 56 8.85 -8.38 4.06
CA SER A 56 9.74 -9.52 3.85
C SER A 56 10.99 -9.45 4.73
N PHE A 57 11.61 -8.26 4.83
CA PHE A 57 12.74 -8.05 5.73
C PHE A 57 12.35 -8.34 7.18
N ARG A 58 11.23 -7.78 7.67
CA ARG A 58 10.75 -8.06 9.03
C ARG A 58 10.46 -9.54 9.29
N ASN A 59 9.92 -10.25 8.30
CA ASN A 59 9.63 -11.68 8.41
C ASN A 59 10.88 -12.56 8.31
N SER A 60 11.96 -12.04 7.71
CA SER A 60 13.26 -12.73 7.65
C SER A 60 14.06 -12.63 8.95
N LEU A 61 13.73 -11.65 9.81
CA LEU A 61 14.38 -11.53 11.12
C LEU A 61 13.96 -12.70 12.02
N PRO A 62 14.89 -13.25 12.81
CA PRO A 62 14.55 -14.32 13.74
C PRO A 62 13.45 -13.86 14.70
N THR A 63 12.35 -14.60 14.75
CA THR A 63 11.25 -14.35 15.67
C THR A 63 11.81 -14.40 17.09
N ARG A 64 11.74 -13.28 17.82
CA ARG A 64 12.19 -13.26 19.23
C ARG A 64 11.41 -14.33 19.99
N PRO A 65 12.09 -15.25 20.70
CA PRO A 65 11.41 -16.26 21.49
C PRO A 65 10.47 -15.58 22.48
N ALA A 66 9.26 -16.13 22.67
CA ALA A 66 8.22 -15.53 23.51
C ALA A 66 8.73 -15.17 24.93
N THR A 67 9.68 -15.94 25.45
CA THR A 67 10.35 -15.71 26.73
C THR A 67 11.18 -14.43 26.79
N ALA A 68 11.78 -14.00 25.67
CA ALA A 68 12.54 -12.76 25.57
C ALA A 68 11.64 -11.52 25.35
N GLN A 69 10.41 -11.70 24.85
CA GLN A 69 9.45 -10.58 24.71
C GLN A 69 8.92 -10.12 26.07
N LEU A 70 8.76 -11.04 27.03
CA LEU A 70 8.23 -10.77 28.37
C LEU A 70 9.28 -10.27 29.37
N ARG A 71 10.58 -10.33 29.05
CA ARG A 71 11.67 -9.92 29.96
C ARG A 71 12.67 -9.00 29.25
N PRO A 72 12.47 -7.67 29.33
CA PRO A 72 13.36 -6.68 28.72
C PRO A 72 14.83 -6.76 29.16
N SER A 73 15.10 -7.34 30.33
CA SER A 73 16.47 -7.55 30.84
C SER A 73 17.31 -8.56 30.03
N LEU A 74 16.69 -9.34 29.14
CA LEU A 74 17.37 -10.27 28.24
C LEU A 74 17.75 -9.62 26.89
N TRP A 75 17.51 -8.31 26.70
CA TRP A 75 17.72 -7.63 25.42
C TRP A 75 19.16 -7.16 25.18
N ASN A 76 19.97 -7.04 26.23
CA ASN A 76 21.37 -6.56 26.17
C ASN A 76 22.32 -7.61 26.76
N LYS A 77 22.56 -8.70 26.04
CA LYS A 77 23.74 -9.55 26.23
C LYS A 77 24.47 -9.69 24.91
#